data_AF-A0A6M1YEM8-F1
#
_entry.id   AF-A0A6M1YEM8-F1
#
_cell.length_a   1.000
_cell.length_b   1.000
_cell.length_c   1.000
_cell.angle_alpha   90.00
_cell.angle_beta   90.00
_cell.angle_gamma   90.00
#
_symmetry.space_group_name_H-M   'P 1'
#
loop_
_entity.id
_entity.type
_entity.pdbx_description
1 polymer ?
#
loop_
_entity_poly.entity_id
_entity_poly.type
_entity_poly.pdbx_seq_one_letter_code
_entity_poly.pdbx_strand_id
1 'polypeptide(L)'
;FFYDIVRIFKNFPNSFLKLIPTFIPKLRGAINFSLEIKQKKRQIPWSYNKLTLIERYPKRVNKSIFGQEYLNVLAQSKISFNRHIDNPNHGGNKRCFETTAMGSCLLTDRKQQLAHLFEPDKEVIYYSTIDEAIEKAKYLLNNEKIASEIARNGQKRTFKDHTYFDRCKTIVKKLQKYL
;
A
#
# COMPACT_ATOMS: atom_id res chain seq x y z
N PHE A 1 -4.90 -15.20 -18.47
CA PHE A 1 -6.10 -15.86 -19.03
C PHE A 1 -7.34 -15.76 -18.14
N PHE A 2 -7.37 -16.38 -16.94
CA PHE A 2 -8.56 -16.32 -16.04
C PHE A 2 -8.94 -14.87 -15.64
N TYR A 3 -7.96 -14.06 -15.22
CA TYR A 3 -8.20 -12.67 -14.84
C TYR A 3 -8.62 -11.77 -16.00
N ASP A 4 -8.15 -12.04 -17.22
CA ASP A 4 -8.54 -11.30 -18.42
C ASP A 4 -10.02 -11.56 -18.77
N ILE A 5 -10.45 -12.82 -18.65
CA ILE A 5 -11.85 -13.23 -18.81
C ILE A 5 -12.74 -12.57 -17.76
N VAL A 6 -12.32 -12.56 -16.48
CA VAL A 6 -13.05 -11.89 -15.40
C VAL A 6 -13.20 -10.39 -15.66
N ARG A 7 -12.19 -9.74 -16.25
CA ARG A 7 -12.21 -8.32 -16.62
C ARG A 7 -13.23 -8.01 -17.71
N ILE A 8 -13.35 -8.89 -18.70
CA ILE A 8 -14.36 -8.77 -19.77
C ILE A 8 -15.77 -8.82 -19.17
N PHE A 9 -16.03 -9.77 -18.27
CA PHE A 9 -17.34 -9.95 -17.63
C PHE A 9 -17.78 -8.80 -16.72
N LYS A 10 -16.86 -7.95 -16.29
CA LYS A 10 -17.15 -6.80 -15.42
C LYS A 10 -18.20 -5.86 -16.02
N ASN A 11 -18.23 -5.72 -17.35
CA ASN A 11 -19.10 -4.76 -18.04
C ASN A 11 -20.46 -5.33 -18.47
N PHE A 12 -20.70 -6.63 -18.29
CA PHE A 12 -21.97 -7.27 -18.68
C PHE A 12 -23.01 -7.28 -17.54
N PRO A 13 -24.31 -7.27 -17.83
CA PRO A 13 -25.36 -7.43 -16.82
C PRO A 13 -25.27 -8.78 -16.08
N ASN A 14 -25.67 -8.81 -14.80
CA ASN A 14 -25.66 -10.05 -14.01
C ASN A 14 -26.60 -11.12 -14.60
N SER A 15 -27.72 -10.73 -15.21
CA SER A 15 -28.64 -11.64 -15.92
C SER A 15 -27.93 -12.33 -17.09
N PHE A 16 -27.19 -11.57 -17.88
CA PHE A 16 -26.38 -12.11 -18.99
C PHE A 16 -25.30 -13.06 -18.50
N LEU A 17 -24.54 -12.68 -17.46
CA LEU A 17 -23.48 -13.53 -16.93
C LEU A 17 -23.98 -14.87 -16.39
N LYS A 18 -25.19 -14.91 -15.82
CA LYS A 18 -25.81 -16.15 -15.32
C LYS A 18 -26.21 -17.13 -16.43
N LEU A 19 -26.37 -16.65 -17.66
CA LEU A 19 -26.71 -17.49 -18.82
C LEU A 19 -25.47 -18.14 -19.44
N ILE A 20 -24.30 -17.48 -19.41
CA ILE A 20 -23.09 -18.00 -20.08
C ILE A 20 -22.70 -19.44 -19.65
N PRO A 21 -22.81 -19.88 -18.38
CA PRO A 21 -22.45 -21.24 -17.98
C PRO A 21 -23.33 -22.33 -18.59
N THR A 22 -24.53 -22.00 -19.11
CA THR A 22 -25.38 -22.97 -19.81
C THR A 22 -24.86 -23.28 -21.20
N PHE A 23 -24.13 -22.34 -21.83
CA PHE A 23 -23.53 -22.50 -23.16
C PHE A 23 -22.05 -22.84 -23.10
N ILE A 24 -21.33 -22.38 -22.06
CA ILE A 24 -19.89 -22.56 -21.91
C ILE A 24 -19.55 -22.96 -20.45
N PRO A 25 -19.73 -24.23 -20.06
CA PRO A 25 -19.59 -24.68 -18.67
C PRO A 25 -18.21 -24.40 -18.05
N LYS A 26 -17.15 -24.47 -18.86
CA LYS A 26 -15.76 -24.18 -18.43
C LYS A 26 -15.54 -22.76 -17.87
N LEU A 27 -16.45 -21.81 -18.16
CA LEU A 27 -16.36 -20.42 -17.66
C LEU A 27 -17.07 -20.20 -16.32
N ARG A 28 -17.75 -21.22 -15.76
CA ARG A 28 -18.52 -21.13 -14.52
C ARG A 28 -17.70 -20.55 -13.35
N GLY A 29 -16.44 -20.96 -13.18
CA GLY A 29 -15.58 -20.43 -12.12
C GLY A 29 -15.27 -18.93 -12.27
N ALA A 30 -14.94 -18.48 -13.49
CA ALA A 30 -14.66 -17.07 -13.77
C ALA A 30 -15.91 -16.19 -13.62
N ILE A 31 -17.08 -16.72 -13.99
CA ILE A 31 -18.37 -16.04 -13.86
C ILE A 31 -18.78 -15.91 -12.39
N ASN A 32 -18.70 -16.99 -11.62
CA ASN A 32 -18.99 -16.97 -10.19
C ASN A 32 -18.08 -15.97 -9.46
N PHE A 33 -16.79 -15.97 -9.78
CA PHE A 33 -15.84 -15.00 -9.24
C PHE A 33 -16.16 -13.55 -9.66
N SER A 34 -16.56 -13.32 -10.92
CA SER A 34 -16.98 -11.99 -11.39
C SER A 34 -18.26 -11.51 -10.69
N LEU A 35 -19.24 -12.39 -10.48
CA LEU A 35 -20.47 -12.11 -9.76
C LEU A 35 -20.20 -11.82 -8.28
N GLU A 36 -19.29 -12.57 -7.64
CA GLU A 36 -18.85 -12.35 -6.26
C GLU A 36 -18.18 -10.98 -6.09
N ILE A 37 -17.28 -10.60 -7.02
CA ILE A 37 -16.68 -9.25 -7.04
C ILE A 37 -17.75 -8.16 -7.19
N LYS A 38 -18.74 -8.35 -8.07
CA LYS A 38 -19.84 -7.40 -8.25
C LYS A 38 -20.73 -7.31 -7.01
N GLN A 39 -20.92 -8.41 -6.28
CA GLN A 39 -21.70 -8.45 -5.04
C GLN A 39 -20.94 -7.79 -3.89
N LYS A 40 -19.64 -8.04 -3.74
CA LYS A 40 -18.76 -7.36 -2.78
C LYS A 40 -18.66 -5.85 -3.03
N LYS A 41 -18.60 -5.43 -4.30
CA LYS A 41 -18.68 -3.99 -4.66
C LYS A 41 -20.04 -3.35 -4.34
N ARG A 42 -21.12 -4.13 -4.33
CA ARG A 42 -22.48 -3.67 -3.99
C ARG A 42 -22.73 -3.55 -2.49
N GLN A 43 -21.84 -4.04 -1.63
CA GLN A 43 -21.99 -3.92 -0.17
C GLN A 43 -21.55 -2.56 0.41
N ILE A 44 -21.05 -1.62 -0.42
CA ILE A 44 -20.83 -0.24 0.02
C ILE A 44 -21.96 0.61 -0.59
N PRO A 45 -22.93 1.07 0.20
CA PRO A 45 -24.04 1.89 -0.29
C PRO A 45 -23.51 3.15 -1.01
N TRP A 46 -24.17 3.58 -2.10
CA TRP A 46 -23.81 4.83 -2.81
C TRP A 46 -23.90 6.07 -1.90
N SER A 47 -24.75 6.01 -0.86
CA SER A 47 -24.86 7.01 0.22
C SER A 47 -23.70 7.00 1.21
N TYR A 48 -22.93 5.91 1.29
CA TYR A 48 -21.78 5.76 2.17
C TYR A 48 -20.53 6.49 1.65
N ASN A 49 -20.67 7.34 0.62
CA ASN A 49 -19.56 7.93 -0.13
C ASN A 49 -19.64 9.47 -0.29
N LYS A 50 -20.41 10.17 0.56
CA LYS A 50 -20.43 11.65 0.55
C LYS A 50 -19.42 12.29 1.48
N LEU A 51 -19.19 11.70 2.66
CA LEU A 51 -18.27 12.27 3.65
C LEU A 51 -16.85 11.73 3.44
N THR A 52 -15.92 12.65 3.24
CA THR A 52 -14.47 12.50 3.36
C THR A 52 -14.07 11.98 4.74
N LEU A 53 -12.83 11.49 4.88
CA LEU A 53 -12.33 11.02 6.18
C LEU A 53 -12.32 12.11 7.25
N ILE A 54 -12.04 13.35 6.88
CA ILE A 54 -12.06 14.49 7.81
C ILE A 54 -13.48 14.82 8.27
N GLU A 55 -14.48 14.69 7.41
CA GLU A 55 -15.89 14.88 7.79
C GLU A 55 -16.40 13.74 8.70
N ARG A 56 -15.93 12.50 8.49
CA ARG A 56 -16.30 11.37 9.35
C ARG A 56 -15.60 11.39 10.70
N TYR A 57 -14.35 11.82 10.72
CA TYR A 57 -13.49 11.75 11.90
C TYR A 57 -12.77 13.08 12.14
N PRO A 58 -13.50 14.19 12.35
CA PRO A 58 -12.91 15.53 12.43
C PRO A 58 -11.95 15.73 13.61
N LYS A 59 -12.01 14.86 14.62
CA LYS A 59 -11.10 14.84 15.77
C LYS A 59 -9.91 13.89 15.61
N ARG A 60 -9.86 13.08 14.54
CA ARG A 60 -8.82 12.05 14.31
C ARG A 60 -8.10 12.22 12.97
N VAL A 61 -8.61 13.06 12.08
CA VAL A 61 -8.06 13.29 10.75
C VAL A 61 -7.82 14.78 10.59
N ASN A 62 -6.56 15.14 10.35
CA ASN A 62 -6.15 16.51 10.08
C ASN A 62 -6.27 16.85 8.58
N LYS A 63 -6.24 18.15 8.27
CA LYS A 63 -6.11 18.63 6.89
C LYS A 63 -4.78 18.17 6.29
N SER A 64 -4.74 18.06 4.97
CA SER A 64 -3.51 17.75 4.23
C SER A 64 -2.46 18.84 4.44
N ILE A 65 -1.22 18.42 4.64
CA ILE A 65 -0.03 19.26 4.77
C ILE A 65 1.01 18.82 3.73
N PHE A 66 1.93 19.71 3.38
CA PHE A 66 2.86 19.51 2.26
C PHE A 66 4.25 20.04 2.60
N GLY A 67 5.25 19.64 1.80
CA GLY A 67 6.62 20.16 1.93
C GLY A 67 7.21 19.95 3.32
N GLN A 68 7.81 21.01 3.88
CA GLN A 68 8.49 20.95 5.18
C GLN A 68 7.55 20.58 6.33
N GLU A 69 6.30 21.06 6.31
CA GLU A 69 5.32 20.73 7.36
C GLU A 69 5.03 19.23 7.40
N TYR A 70 4.87 18.61 6.22
CA TYR A 70 4.70 17.16 6.11
C TYR A 70 5.91 16.40 6.66
N LEU A 71 7.13 16.82 6.31
CA LEU A 71 8.36 16.19 6.83
C LEU A 71 8.49 16.35 8.35
N ASN A 72 8.13 17.52 8.88
CA ASN A 72 8.13 17.77 10.33
C ASN A 72 7.14 16.86 11.06
N VAL A 73 5.94 16.64 10.50
CA VAL A 73 4.98 15.69 11.07
C VAL A 73 5.49 14.26 11.02
N LEU A 74 6.14 13.84 9.93
CA LEU A 74 6.79 12.52 9.88
C LEU A 74 7.87 12.40 10.98
N ALA A 75 8.73 13.41 11.14
CA ALA A 75 9.79 13.42 12.15
C ALA A 75 9.26 13.36 13.60
N GLN A 76 8.07 13.94 13.83
CA GLN A 76 7.41 13.92 15.14
C GLN A 76 6.52 12.68 15.34
N SER A 77 6.32 11.88 14.30
CA SER A 77 5.47 10.68 14.35
C SER A 77 6.28 9.46 14.78
N LYS A 78 5.86 8.81 15.87
CA LYS A 78 6.46 7.53 16.31
C LYS A 78 6.31 6.44 15.26
N ILE A 79 5.10 6.31 14.71
CA ILE A 79 4.74 5.31 13.69
C ILE A 79 4.00 6.01 12.57
N SER A 80 4.37 5.70 11.34
CA SER A 80 3.69 6.18 10.14
C SER A 80 3.14 5.01 9.35
N PHE A 81 1.83 5.05 9.10
CA PHE A 81 1.13 4.04 8.31
C PHE A 81 1.22 4.36 6.82
N ASN A 82 1.50 3.34 6.02
CA ASN A 82 1.45 3.42 4.56
C ASN A 82 0.65 2.26 3.98
N ARG A 83 -0.08 2.56 2.91
CA ARG A 83 -0.73 1.56 2.08
C ARG A 83 -0.47 1.90 0.62
N HIS A 84 -0.06 0.91 -0.17
CA HIS A 84 0.05 1.05 -1.61
C HIS A 84 -1.31 0.94 -2.30
N ILE A 85 -1.42 1.52 -3.48
CA ILE A 85 -2.54 1.25 -4.38
C ILE A 85 -2.61 -0.26 -4.69
N ASP A 86 -3.79 -0.75 -5.08
CA ASP A 86 -4.02 -2.16 -5.40
C ASP A 86 -3.38 -2.55 -6.75
N ASN A 87 -2.08 -2.35 -6.88
CA ASN A 87 -1.24 -2.73 -8.01
C ASN A 87 -0.11 -3.65 -7.49
N PRO A 88 -0.01 -4.90 -7.96
CA PRO A 88 0.99 -5.85 -7.48
C PRO A 88 2.43 -5.50 -7.92
N ASN A 89 2.59 -4.66 -8.94
CA ASN A 89 3.90 -4.32 -9.52
C ASN A 89 4.53 -3.06 -8.91
N HIS A 90 3.85 -2.40 -7.96
CA HIS A 90 4.30 -1.13 -7.38
C HIS A 90 4.43 -1.26 -5.86
N GLY A 91 5.65 -1.49 -5.40
CA GLY A 91 5.95 -1.64 -3.97
C GLY A 91 6.68 -0.46 -3.33
N GLY A 92 7.32 0.44 -4.07
CA GLY A 92 8.10 1.54 -3.50
C GLY A 92 7.52 2.90 -3.82
N ASN A 93 6.55 3.38 -3.04
CA ASN A 93 6.12 4.78 -3.14
C ASN A 93 7.08 5.71 -2.37
N LYS A 94 7.01 7.02 -2.66
CA LYS A 94 7.87 8.01 -1.98
C LYS A 94 7.71 8.00 -0.46
N ARG A 95 6.51 7.70 0.05
CA ARG A 95 6.21 7.65 1.50
C ARG A 95 7.11 6.67 2.24
N CYS A 96 7.47 5.54 1.63
CA CYS A 96 8.38 4.59 2.28
C CYS A 96 9.71 5.25 2.61
N PHE A 97 10.32 5.94 1.64
CA PHE A 97 11.62 6.60 1.80
C PHE A 97 11.54 7.87 2.65
N GLU A 98 10.48 8.68 2.50
CA GLU A 98 10.29 9.89 3.29
C GLU A 98 10.10 9.56 4.78
N THR A 99 9.27 8.55 5.08
CA THR A 99 9.00 8.11 6.45
C THR A 99 10.26 7.64 7.15
N THR A 100 11.02 6.75 6.50
CA THR A 100 12.24 6.19 7.08
C THR A 100 13.35 7.25 7.15
N ALA A 101 13.50 8.13 6.15
CA ALA A 101 14.46 9.24 6.21
C ALA A 101 14.21 10.18 7.40
N MET A 102 12.95 10.47 7.71
CA MET A 102 12.57 11.31 8.84
C MET A 102 12.63 10.58 10.20
N GLY A 103 13.04 9.31 10.23
CA GLY A 103 13.23 8.57 11.48
C GLY A 103 11.91 8.11 12.13
N SER A 104 10.85 7.95 11.35
CA SER A 104 9.58 7.38 11.81
C SER A 104 9.51 5.89 11.52
N CYS A 105 8.91 5.10 12.44
CA CYS A 105 8.72 3.67 12.22
C CYS A 105 7.67 3.44 11.14
N LEU A 106 8.08 2.91 9.98
CA LEU A 106 7.16 2.62 8.88
C LEU A 106 6.40 1.30 9.12
N LEU A 107 5.07 1.37 9.11
CA LEU A 107 4.17 0.23 9.03
C LEU A 107 3.48 0.23 7.66
N THR A 108 3.78 -0.74 6.80
CA THR A 108 3.32 -0.75 5.40
C THR A 108 2.81 -2.11 4.94
N ASP A 109 1.93 -2.12 3.94
CA ASP A 109 1.49 -3.37 3.33
C ASP A 109 2.64 -4.12 2.64
N ARG A 110 2.64 -5.45 2.75
CA ARG A 110 3.66 -6.33 2.17
C ARG A 110 3.56 -6.31 0.64
N LYS A 111 4.68 -5.99 -0.01
CA LYS A 111 4.88 -6.10 -1.47
C LYS A 111 6.20 -6.81 -1.72
N GLN A 112 6.25 -7.67 -2.75
CA GLN A 112 7.46 -8.44 -3.06
C GLN A 112 8.68 -7.53 -3.27
N GLN A 113 8.49 -6.39 -3.94
CA GLN A 113 9.56 -5.45 -4.24
C GLN A 113 10.09 -4.72 -3.01
N LEU A 114 9.29 -4.60 -1.94
CA LEU A 114 9.69 -3.90 -0.72
C LEU A 114 10.80 -4.63 0.05
N ALA A 115 10.78 -5.96 0.03
CA ALA A 115 11.80 -6.77 0.69
C ALA A 115 13.22 -6.58 0.08
N HIS A 116 13.32 -6.02 -1.13
CA HIS A 116 14.60 -5.63 -1.72
C HIS A 116 15.05 -4.21 -1.30
N LEU A 117 14.12 -3.39 -0.82
CA LEU A 117 14.40 -2.02 -0.39
C LEU A 117 14.74 -1.97 1.09
N PHE A 118 14.02 -2.74 1.91
CA PHE A 118 14.18 -2.76 3.35
C PHE A 118 14.11 -4.19 3.90
N GLU A 119 14.85 -4.45 4.97
CA GLU A 119 14.83 -5.71 5.72
C GLU A 119 13.53 -5.77 6.58
N PRO A 120 12.65 -6.77 6.34
CA PRO A 120 11.44 -6.96 7.12
C PRO A 120 11.72 -7.05 8.62
N ASP A 121 10.84 -6.45 9.43
CA ASP A 121 10.82 -6.54 10.89
C ASP A 121 12.06 -5.94 11.61
N LYS A 122 13.00 -5.37 10.84
CA LYS A 122 14.22 -4.73 11.34
C LYS A 122 14.38 -3.30 10.88
N GLU A 123 14.07 -3.02 9.62
CA GLU A 123 14.15 -1.67 9.03
C GLU A 123 12.76 -1.06 8.83
N VAL A 124 11.76 -1.91 8.55
CA VAL A 124 10.34 -1.54 8.40
C VAL A 124 9.44 -2.69 8.83
N ILE A 125 8.20 -2.39 9.22
CA ILE A 125 7.20 -3.42 9.55
C ILE A 125 6.24 -3.62 8.39
N TYR A 126 6.06 -4.88 7.99
CA TYR A 126 5.07 -5.26 6.99
C TYR A 126 3.78 -5.82 7.59
N TYR A 127 2.65 -5.60 6.93
CA TYR A 127 1.39 -6.30 7.20
C TYR A 127 0.77 -6.86 5.91
N SER A 128 -0.04 -7.91 6.02
CA SER A 128 -0.68 -8.60 4.89
C SER A 128 -2.20 -8.55 4.99
N THR A 129 -2.75 -8.31 6.19
CA THR A 129 -4.18 -8.18 6.45
C THR A 129 -4.47 -6.93 7.27
N ILE A 130 -5.76 -6.55 7.35
CA ILE A 130 -6.19 -5.43 8.21
C ILE A 130 -5.94 -5.75 9.68
N ASP A 131 -6.23 -6.98 10.10
CA ASP A 131 -6.04 -7.41 11.50
C ASP A 131 -4.57 -7.38 11.89
N GLU A 132 -3.67 -7.86 11.02
CA GLU A 132 -2.22 -7.79 11.23
C GLU A 132 -1.74 -6.33 11.31
N ALA A 133 -2.30 -5.43 10.50
CA ALA A 133 -1.97 -4.00 10.57
C ALA A 133 -2.38 -3.39 11.92
N ILE A 134 -3.57 -3.72 12.42
CA ILE A 134 -4.08 -3.23 13.71
C ILE A 134 -3.26 -3.80 14.87
N GLU A 135 -2.97 -5.10 14.84
CA GLU A 135 -2.16 -5.79 15.85
C GLU A 135 -0.77 -5.17 15.93
N LYS A 136 -0.08 -5.04 14.78
CA LYS A 136 1.27 -4.47 14.73
C LYS A 136 1.30 -3.00 15.11
N ALA A 137 0.30 -2.21 14.73
CA ALA A 137 0.19 -0.83 15.19
C ALA A 137 0.08 -0.74 16.72
N LYS A 138 -0.78 -1.56 17.34
CA LYS A 138 -0.92 -1.61 18.80
C LYS A 138 0.37 -2.10 19.48
N TYR A 139 1.00 -3.14 18.95
CA TYR A 139 2.25 -3.66 19.47
C TYR A 139 3.34 -2.59 19.47
N LEU A 140 3.55 -1.89 18.34
CA LEU A 140 4.55 -0.84 18.23
C LEU A 140 4.26 0.35 19.17
N LEU A 141 2.98 0.74 19.32
CA LEU A 141 2.58 1.81 20.24
C LEU A 141 2.87 1.45 21.71
N ASN A 142 2.73 0.18 22.08
CA ASN A 142 3.02 -0.30 23.43
C ASN A 142 4.51 -0.60 23.66
N ASN A 143 5.33 -0.63 22.60
CA ASN A 143 6.74 -1.01 22.65
C ASN A 143 7.63 0.05 21.97
N GLU A 144 7.66 1.26 22.54
CA GLU A 144 8.32 2.42 21.92
C GLU A 144 9.81 2.22 21.62
N LYS A 145 10.52 1.44 22.45
CA LYS A 145 11.93 1.09 22.21
C LYS A 145 12.11 0.31 20.92
N ILE A 146 11.22 -0.66 20.66
CA ILE A 146 11.23 -1.49 19.46
C ILE A 146 10.92 -0.62 18.24
N ALA A 147 9.88 0.22 18.32
CA ALA A 147 9.53 1.14 17.24
C ALA A 147 10.67 2.12 16.92
N SER A 148 11.32 2.69 17.94
CA SER A 148 12.47 3.58 17.78
C SER A 148 13.69 2.88 17.16
N GLU A 149 13.94 1.63 17.53
CA GLU A 149 15.03 0.84 16.97
C GLU A 149 14.82 0.57 15.47
N ILE A 150 13.63 0.12 15.10
CA ILE A 150 13.25 -0.12 13.70
C ILE A 150 13.35 1.18 12.90
N ALA A 151 12.81 2.27 13.42
CA ALA A 151 12.86 3.58 12.76
C ALA A 151 14.31 4.03 12.48
N ARG A 152 15.20 3.89 13.47
CA ARG A 152 16.62 4.22 13.34
C ARG A 152 17.31 3.34 12.29
N ASN A 153 17.00 2.04 12.25
CA ASN A 153 17.55 1.12 11.26
C ASN A 153 17.05 1.47 9.84
N GLY A 154 15.75 1.74 9.69
CA GLY A 154 15.17 2.21 8.43
C GLY A 154 15.79 3.53 7.96
N GLN A 155 16.02 4.47 8.86
CA GLN A 155 16.69 5.74 8.56
C GLN A 155 18.12 5.54 8.05
N LYS A 156 18.90 4.71 8.75
CA LYS A 156 20.25 4.33 8.32
C LYS A 156 20.22 3.71 6.92
N ARG A 157 19.26 2.81 6.65
CA ARG A 157 19.11 2.19 5.33
C ARG A 157 18.82 3.22 4.25
N THR A 158 17.94 4.18 4.52
CA THR A 158 17.57 5.21 3.54
C THR A 158 18.73 6.13 3.19
N PHE A 159 19.49 6.61 4.18
CA PHE A 159 20.66 7.44 3.90
C PHE A 159 21.82 6.69 3.24
N LYS A 160 21.90 5.37 3.46
CA LYS A 160 22.93 4.53 2.84
C LYS A 160 22.65 4.25 1.37
N ASP A 161 21.41 3.88 1.03
CA ASP A 161 21.12 3.25 -0.27
C ASP A 161 20.04 3.96 -1.10
N HIS A 162 19.19 4.79 -0.49
CA HIS A 162 17.95 5.26 -1.11
C HIS A 162 17.85 6.78 -1.26
N THR A 163 18.99 7.48 -1.22
CA THR A 163 18.99 8.92 -1.52
C THR A 163 18.73 9.17 -3.02
N TYR A 164 18.24 10.36 -3.35
CA TYR A 164 18.15 10.78 -4.75
C TYR A 164 19.52 10.78 -5.42
N PHE A 165 20.58 11.11 -4.69
CA PHE A 165 21.94 11.11 -5.19
C PHE A 165 22.38 9.71 -5.64
N ASP A 166 22.11 8.67 -4.84
CA ASP A 166 22.43 7.28 -5.21
C ASP A 166 21.59 6.78 -6.39
N ARG A 167 20.34 7.25 -6.47
CA ARG A 167 19.48 6.97 -7.64
C ARG A 167 20.04 7.62 -8.90
N CYS A 168 20.50 8.87 -8.83
CA CYS A 168 21.14 9.56 -9.94
C CYS A 168 22.41 8.84 -10.41
N LYS A 169 23.30 8.42 -9.49
CA LYS A 169 24.47 7.59 -9.84
C LYS A 169 24.07 6.33 -10.61
N THR A 170 23.02 5.65 -10.15
CA THR A 170 22.51 4.43 -10.79
C THR A 170 22.01 4.70 -12.21
N ILE A 171 21.28 5.82 -12.40
CA ILE A 171 20.77 6.24 -13.72
C ILE A 171 21.94 6.56 -14.65
N VAL A 172 22.89 7.41 -14.21
CA VAL A 172 24.07 7.78 -15.00
C VAL A 172 24.85 6.55 -15.43
N LYS A 173 25.14 5.63 -14.50
CA LYS A 173 25.85 4.37 -14.80
C LYS A 173 25.13 3.51 -15.84
N LYS A 174 23.79 3.52 -15.87
CA LYS A 174 23.01 2.80 -16.88
C LYS A 174 23.04 3.51 -18.24
N LEU A 175 22.96 4.83 -18.26
CA LEU A 175 22.99 5.62 -19.49
C LEU A 175 24.36 5.58 -20.19
N GLN A 176 25.45 5.52 -19.42
CA GLN A 176 26.81 5.35 -19.94
C GLN A 176 26.99 4.08 -20.80
N LYS A 177 26.09 3.09 -20.74
CA LYS A 177 26.14 1.92 -21.63
C LYS A 177 25.64 2.19 -23.05
N TYR A 178 25.03 3.35 -23.25
CA TYR A 178 24.40 3.76 -24.51
C TYR A 178 25.03 5.03 -25.10
N LEU A 179 26.07 5.55 -24.44
CA LEU A 179 26.94 6.64 -24.92
C LEU A 179 28.29 6.04 -25.32
#